data_AF-A0A842S8D9-F1
#
_entry.id   AF-A0A842S8D9-F1
#
_cell.length_a   1.000
_cell.length_b   1.000
_cell.length_c   1.000
_cell.angle_alpha   90.00
_cell.angle_beta   90.00
_cell.angle_gamma   90.00
#
_symmetry.space_group_name_H-M   'P 1'
#
loop_
_entity.id
_entity.type
_entity.pdbx_description
1 polymer ?
#
loop_
_entity_poly.entity_id
_entity_poly.type
_entity_poly.pdbx_seq_one_letter_code
_entity_poly.pdbx_strand_id
1 'polypeptide(L)'
;MTISNREKCINLNELIDSVSISFVCPVCKEKKELEFPKSAVDQAKNLTTISIPKGLICKHHFQAFVDKNYIVRGYQKVDYQFKRKPTQYKKNLPSKVKDDKDLFNHIIREGNYVEYYPNKLKKIKSYEEKNKAKNIKPQEKTSLFNKETQKIEEVSQSKEEAPERTLKEVYEDFWDYIDDDNEDFREFIYNDPRRPNKKSLIKSLSV
;
A
#
# COMPACT_ATOMS: atom_id res chain seq x y z
N MET A 1 59.16 13.64 -7.11
CA MET A 1 57.96 13.95 -6.29
C MET A 1 56.89 12.93 -6.63
N THR A 2 56.73 11.90 -5.79
CA THR A 2 55.74 10.82 -6.00
C THR A 2 54.57 11.02 -5.05
N ILE A 3 53.39 11.30 -5.59
CA ILE A 3 52.14 11.42 -4.83
C ILE A 3 51.60 10.00 -4.63
N SER A 4 51.71 9.49 -3.40
CA SER A 4 51.10 8.23 -2.97
C SER A 4 49.65 8.49 -2.55
N ASN A 5 48.72 8.49 -3.50
CA ASN A 5 47.30 8.36 -3.22
C ASN A 5 47.00 6.90 -2.84
N ARG A 6 47.03 6.61 -1.54
CA ARG A 6 46.39 5.41 -0.99
C ARG A 6 44.97 5.81 -0.61
N GLU A 7 44.02 5.49 -1.49
CA GLU A 7 42.60 5.44 -1.14
C GLU A 7 42.43 4.39 -0.02
N LYS A 8 42.35 4.87 1.22
CA LYS A 8 41.87 4.04 2.33
C LYS A 8 40.38 3.86 2.09
N CYS A 9 39.97 2.68 1.65
CA CYS A 9 38.58 2.24 1.72
C CYS A 9 38.19 2.25 3.20
N ILE A 10 37.45 3.28 3.64
CA ILE A 10 36.91 3.33 4.99
C ILE A 10 35.71 2.40 5.02
N ASN A 11 35.71 1.45 5.94
CA ASN A 11 34.58 0.57 6.17
C ASN A 11 33.45 1.41 6.78
N LEU A 12 32.38 1.69 6.01
CA LEU A 12 31.25 2.51 6.45
C LEU A 12 30.59 2.01 7.75
N ASN A 13 30.78 0.74 8.11
CA ASN A 13 30.24 0.15 9.33
C ASN A 13 30.99 0.55 10.60
N GLU A 14 32.26 0.99 10.52
CA GLU A 14 33.05 1.38 11.71
C GLU A 14 32.76 2.82 12.19
N LEU A 15 32.07 3.62 11.38
CA LEU A 15 31.68 5.01 11.72
C LEU A 15 30.25 5.12 12.25
N ILE A 16 29.52 4.02 12.31
CA ILE A 16 28.14 4.00 12.80
C ILE A 16 28.20 3.75 14.30
N ASP A 17 28.17 4.82 15.07
CA ASP A 17 27.91 4.76 16.50
C ASP A 17 26.64 3.94 16.76
N SER A 18 26.80 2.72 17.28
CA SER A 18 25.71 1.82 17.67
C SER A 18 25.39 1.98 19.16
N VAL A 19 24.10 2.01 19.49
CA VAL A 19 23.59 2.03 20.87
C VAL A 19 22.72 0.80 21.10
N SER A 20 22.93 0.15 22.24
CA SER A 20 22.08 -0.94 22.71
C SER A 20 20.88 -0.38 23.48
N ILE A 21 19.67 -0.77 23.08
CA ILE A 21 18.42 -0.33 23.69
C ILE A 21 17.64 -1.57 24.15
N SER A 22 17.16 -1.55 25.39
CA SER A 22 16.37 -2.65 25.95
C SER A 22 14.87 -2.46 25.67
N PHE A 23 14.26 -3.47 25.06
CA PHE A 23 12.83 -3.49 24.73
C PHE A 23 12.10 -4.56 25.52
N VAL A 24 10.87 -4.26 25.93
CA VAL A 24 9.98 -5.18 26.63
C VAL A 24 8.70 -5.35 25.81
N CYS A 25 8.34 -6.58 25.50
CA CYS A 25 7.10 -6.84 24.78
C CYS A 25 5.87 -6.47 25.64
N PRO A 26 4.94 -5.64 25.15
CA PRO A 26 3.73 -5.26 25.91
C PRO A 26 2.69 -6.40 26.04
N VAL A 27 2.89 -7.52 25.35
CA VAL A 27 1.97 -8.67 25.37
C VAL A 27 2.49 -9.81 26.24
N CYS A 28 3.73 -10.28 26.02
CA CYS A 28 4.33 -11.39 26.77
C CYS A 28 5.36 -10.99 27.82
N LYS A 29 5.71 -9.70 27.92
CA LYS A 29 6.73 -9.16 28.85
C LYS A 29 8.15 -9.71 28.64
N GLU A 30 8.40 -10.38 27.52
CA GLU A 30 9.73 -10.82 27.13
C GLU A 30 10.63 -9.61 26.87
N LYS A 31 11.88 -9.67 27.35
CA LYS A 31 12.85 -8.58 27.26
C LYS A 31 13.98 -8.96 26.32
N LYS A 32 14.42 -8.01 25.50
CA LYS A 32 15.57 -8.19 24.62
C LYS A 32 16.28 -6.87 24.35
N GLU A 33 17.59 -6.93 24.26
CA GLU A 33 18.43 -5.81 23.85
C GLU A 33 18.69 -5.88 22.34
N LEU A 34 18.58 -4.74 21.68
CA LEU A 34 18.77 -4.59 20.24
C LEU A 34 19.71 -3.40 19.98
N GLU A 35 20.58 -3.55 18.99
CA GLU A 35 21.52 -2.51 18.57
C GLU A 35 20.91 -1.65 17.46
N PHE A 36 20.95 -0.34 17.65
CA PHE A 36 20.46 0.64 16.69
C PHE A 36 21.52 1.71 16.42
N PRO A 37 21.63 2.21 15.17
CA PRO A 37 22.49 3.34 14.87
C PRO A 37 21.94 4.62 15.53
N LYS A 38 22.79 5.39 16.22
CA LYS A 38 22.40 6.67 16.86
C LYS A 38 21.71 7.62 15.89
N SER A 39 22.19 7.65 14.65
CA SER A 39 21.64 8.48 13.57
C SER A 39 20.15 8.26 13.31
N ALA A 40 19.62 7.05 13.51
CA ALA A 40 18.20 6.76 13.33
C ALA A 40 17.33 7.33 14.46
N VAL A 41 17.88 7.42 15.69
CA VAL A 41 17.16 7.94 16.86
C VAL A 41 17.27 9.46 16.92
N ASP A 42 18.44 10.01 16.61
CA ASP A 42 18.74 11.44 16.79
C ASP A 42 18.08 12.34 15.71
N GLN A 43 17.72 11.78 14.55
CA GLN A 43 17.03 12.51 13.48
C GLN A 43 15.62 12.98 13.87
N ALA A 44 14.97 12.32 14.84
CA ALA A 44 13.62 12.67 15.23
C ALA A 44 13.59 13.91 16.15
N LYS A 45 12.57 14.75 15.98
CA LYS A 45 12.43 15.99 16.78
C LYS A 45 12.37 15.70 18.28
N ASN A 46 11.60 14.68 18.71
CA ASN A 46 11.38 14.36 20.13
C ASN A 46 11.33 12.85 20.44
N LEU A 47 10.58 12.08 19.66
CA LEU A 47 10.38 10.64 19.84
C LEU A 47 10.58 9.90 18.52
N THR A 48 11.32 8.80 18.58
CA THR A 48 11.55 7.89 17.46
C THR A 48 10.63 6.69 17.60
N THR A 49 9.85 6.43 16.56
CA THR A 49 8.93 5.28 16.53
C THR A 49 9.63 4.11 15.85
N ILE A 50 9.82 3.01 16.57
CA ILE A 50 10.49 1.80 16.09
C ILE A 50 9.46 0.68 15.98
N SER A 51 9.29 0.13 14.79
CA SER A 51 8.43 -1.04 14.56
C SER A 51 9.21 -2.34 14.76
N ILE A 52 8.80 -3.17 15.71
CA ILE A 52 9.47 -4.43 16.07
C ILE A 52 8.67 -5.62 15.52
N PRO A 53 9.04 -6.17 14.35
CA PRO A 53 8.37 -7.33 13.76
C PRO A 53 8.43 -8.59 14.63
N LYS A 54 7.50 -9.51 14.36
CA LYS A 54 7.45 -10.84 14.96
C LYS A 54 8.75 -11.58 14.68
N GLY A 55 9.29 -12.23 15.71
CA GLY A 55 10.52 -13.02 15.63
C GLY A 55 11.80 -12.27 16.01
N LEU A 56 11.78 -10.94 16.11
CA LEU A 56 12.94 -10.21 16.63
C LEU A 56 13.09 -10.37 18.13
N ILE A 57 12.01 -10.13 18.88
CA ILE A 57 11.97 -10.27 20.34
C ILE A 57 11.12 -11.48 20.72
N CYS A 58 9.90 -11.52 20.22
CA CYS A 58 8.92 -12.56 20.51
C CYS A 58 7.98 -12.75 19.30
N LYS A 59 6.93 -13.56 19.45
CA LYS A 59 5.93 -13.81 18.39
C LYS A 59 4.98 -12.63 18.13
N HIS A 60 5.05 -11.55 18.91
CA HIS A 60 4.17 -10.38 18.81
C HIS A 60 4.81 -9.26 17.98
N HIS A 61 3.98 -8.51 17.25
CA HIS A 61 4.36 -7.29 16.54
C HIS A 61 3.88 -6.09 17.35
N PHE A 62 4.77 -5.14 17.61
CA PHE A 62 4.45 -3.93 18.34
C PHE A 62 5.36 -2.78 17.91
N GLN A 63 4.96 -1.55 18.23
CA GLN A 63 5.77 -0.36 18.07
C GLN A 63 6.26 0.13 19.44
N ALA A 64 7.47 0.65 19.48
CA ALA A 64 8.07 1.24 20.67
C ALA A 64 8.45 2.69 20.38
N PHE A 65 8.23 3.56 21.37
CA PHE A 65 8.61 4.97 21.30
C PHE A 65 9.88 5.18 22.12
N VAL A 66 10.96 5.58 21.46
CA VAL A 66 12.27 5.80 22.07
C VAL A 66 12.57 7.28 22.06
N ASP A 67 13.04 7.82 23.18
CA ASP A 67 13.49 9.21 23.26
C ASP A 67 14.96 9.38 22.83
N LYS A 68 15.43 10.64 22.82
CA LYS A 68 16.84 10.98 22.51
C LYS A 68 17.85 10.45 23.54
N ASN A 69 17.38 10.03 24.71
CA ASN A 69 18.22 9.44 25.75
C ASN A 69 18.26 7.91 25.61
N TYR A 70 17.72 7.37 24.49
CA TYR A 70 17.64 5.94 24.22
C TYR A 70 16.79 5.17 25.25
N ILE A 71 15.84 5.86 25.90
CA ILE A 71 14.90 5.29 26.86
C ILE A 71 13.57 5.06 26.15
N VAL A 72 13.04 3.84 26.29
CA VAL A 72 11.71 3.51 25.79
C VAL A 72 10.65 4.16 26.68
N ARG A 73 9.85 5.05 26.10
CA ARG A 73 8.78 5.81 26.77
C ARG A 73 7.44 5.11 26.75
N GLY A 74 7.18 4.30 25.74
CA GLY A 74 5.88 3.65 25.58
C GLY A 74 5.90 2.59 24.49
N TYR A 75 4.82 1.80 24.50
CA TYR A 75 4.58 0.75 23.52
C TYR A 75 3.18 0.89 22.94
N GLN A 76 3.05 0.61 21.65
CA GLN A 76 1.79 0.54 20.95
C GLN A 76 1.61 -0.84 20.33
N LYS A 77 0.48 -1.48 20.62
CA LYS A 77 0.11 -2.76 20.01
C LYS A 77 -0.40 -2.52 18.59
N VAL A 78 -0.06 -3.41 17.67
CA VAL A 78 -0.54 -3.36 16.29
C VAL A 78 -1.69 -4.35 16.15
N ASP A 79 -2.90 -3.84 15.96
CA ASP A 79 -4.12 -4.66 15.88
C ASP A 79 -4.19 -5.45 14.56
N TYR A 80 -3.76 -4.81 13.46
CA TYR A 80 -3.86 -5.38 12.11
C TYR A 80 -2.52 -5.31 11.39
N GLN A 81 -2.08 -6.45 10.85
CA GLN A 81 -0.91 -6.53 9.98
C GLN A 81 -1.35 -7.15 8.64
N PHE A 82 -1.25 -6.36 7.56
CA PHE A 82 -1.53 -6.88 6.22
C PHE A 82 -0.50 -7.94 5.83
N LYS A 83 -0.99 -9.16 5.58
CA LYS A 83 -0.16 -10.18 4.94
C LYS A 83 -0.02 -9.78 3.47
N ARG A 84 1.21 -9.46 3.04
CA ARG A 84 1.48 -9.39 1.60
C ARG A 84 1.17 -10.75 1.03
N LYS A 85 0.12 -10.86 0.21
CA LYS A 85 -0.06 -12.04 -0.63
C LYS A 85 1.23 -12.13 -1.45
N PRO A 86 1.98 -13.24 -1.42
CA PRO A 86 3.09 -13.39 -2.34
C PRO A 86 2.48 -13.19 -3.72
N THR A 87 2.85 -12.10 -4.37
CA THR A 87 2.38 -11.85 -5.73
C THR A 87 2.84 -13.06 -6.50
N GLN A 88 1.88 -13.83 -7.03
CA GLN A 88 2.18 -14.90 -7.96
C GLN A 88 2.61 -14.28 -9.30
N TYR A 89 3.61 -13.38 -9.28
CA TYR A 89 4.50 -13.22 -10.41
C TYR A 89 5.26 -14.54 -10.49
N LYS A 90 4.59 -15.53 -11.09
CA LYS A 90 5.25 -16.65 -11.74
C LYS A 90 6.38 -15.99 -12.52
N LYS A 91 7.61 -16.29 -12.13
CA LYS A 91 8.82 -15.98 -12.90
C LYS A 91 8.74 -16.77 -14.20
N ASN A 92 7.83 -16.40 -15.08
CA ASN A 92 8.05 -16.48 -16.51
C ASN A 92 8.93 -15.27 -16.85
N LEU A 93 10.10 -15.16 -16.21
CA LEU A 93 11.17 -14.38 -16.81
C LEU A 93 11.54 -15.20 -18.05
N PRO A 94 11.32 -14.70 -19.27
CA PRO A 94 11.89 -15.36 -20.43
C PRO A 94 13.40 -15.42 -20.19
N SER A 95 13.89 -16.63 -19.92
CA SER A 95 15.31 -16.91 -19.87
C SER A 95 15.88 -16.53 -21.25
N LYS A 96 16.87 -15.64 -21.24
CA LYS A 96 17.56 -15.01 -22.38
C LYS A 96 16.82 -13.83 -23.02
N VAL A 97 17.04 -12.64 -22.45
CA VAL A 97 17.27 -11.46 -23.30
C VAL A 97 18.52 -11.79 -24.12
N LYS A 98 18.38 -11.90 -25.45
CA LYS A 98 19.47 -12.34 -26.33
C LYS A 98 20.41 -11.20 -26.75
N ASP A 99 20.05 -9.96 -26.44
CA ASP A 99 20.78 -8.79 -26.89
C ASP A 99 20.64 -7.63 -25.89
N ASP A 100 21.75 -7.10 -25.39
CA ASP A 100 21.77 -6.01 -24.39
C ASP A 100 21.16 -4.71 -24.93
N LYS A 101 21.08 -4.57 -26.27
CA LYS A 101 20.49 -3.42 -26.95
C LYS A 101 18.97 -3.29 -26.74
N ASP A 102 18.26 -4.41 -26.59
CA ASP A 102 16.81 -4.40 -26.38
C ASP A 102 16.41 -3.92 -24.96
N LEU A 103 17.33 -3.99 -24.01
CA LEU A 103 17.09 -3.54 -22.63
C LEU A 103 16.90 -2.02 -22.57
N PHE A 104 17.70 -1.28 -23.35
CA PHE A 104 17.67 0.18 -23.38
C PHE A 104 16.45 0.75 -24.11
N ASN A 105 15.86 -0.02 -25.03
CA ASN A 105 14.67 0.41 -25.77
C ASN A 105 13.42 0.58 -24.88
N HIS A 106 13.44 0.03 -23.66
CA HIS A 106 12.32 0.07 -22.72
C HIS A 106 12.58 0.93 -21.48
N ILE A 107 13.75 1.59 -21.44
CA ILE A 107 14.12 2.49 -20.35
C ILE A 107 13.88 3.91 -20.85
N ILE A 108 12.82 4.54 -20.34
CA ILE A 108 12.59 5.96 -20.60
C ILE A 108 13.58 6.75 -19.74
N ARG A 109 14.35 7.63 -20.36
CA ARG A 109 15.26 8.55 -19.68
C ARG A 109 14.77 9.97 -19.92
N GLU A 110 13.99 10.49 -18.98
CA GLU A 110 13.62 11.90 -18.93
C GLU A 110 14.24 12.53 -17.67
N GLY A 111 15.25 13.37 -17.86
CA GLY A 111 15.98 14.02 -16.76
C GLY A 111 16.72 13.05 -15.84
N ASN A 112 16.53 13.20 -14.52
CA ASN A 112 17.13 12.36 -13.47
C ASN A 112 16.26 11.15 -13.08
N TYR A 113 15.21 10.83 -13.85
CA TYR A 113 14.29 9.76 -13.55
C TYR A 113 14.47 8.57 -14.51
N VAL A 114 14.38 7.35 -13.96
CA VAL A 114 14.48 6.10 -14.70
C VAL A 114 13.25 5.25 -14.36
N GLU A 115 12.36 5.07 -15.34
CA GLU A 115 11.18 4.22 -15.22
C GLU A 115 11.25 3.07 -16.22
N TYR A 116 10.85 1.86 -15.78
CA TYR A 116 10.84 0.66 -16.60
C TYR A 116 9.44 0.07 -16.67
N TYR A 117 8.86 0.07 -17.86
CA TYR A 117 7.58 -0.57 -18.17
C TYR A 117 7.81 -1.86 -18.95
N PRO A 118 7.83 -3.03 -18.30
CA PRO A 118 7.91 -4.30 -19.01
C PRO A 118 6.63 -4.49 -19.83
N ASN A 119 6.77 -4.51 -21.16
CA ASN A 119 5.68 -4.62 -22.13
C ASN A 119 4.56 -5.60 -21.72
N LYS A 120 3.40 -5.08 -21.33
CA LYS A 120 2.09 -5.79 -21.33
C LYS A 120 1.45 -5.84 -22.72
N LEU A 121 2.22 -5.91 -23.81
CA LEU A 121 1.70 -5.67 -25.15
C LEU A 121 1.88 -6.84 -26.12
N LYS A 122 1.27 -8.01 -25.84
CA LYS A 122 0.85 -8.98 -26.90
C LYS A 122 -0.38 -9.85 -26.57
N LYS A 123 -1.06 -9.70 -25.43
CA LYS A 123 -2.23 -10.55 -25.08
C LYS A 123 -3.61 -9.93 -25.31
N ILE A 124 -3.72 -8.67 -25.74
CA ILE A 124 -5.03 -8.02 -25.90
C ILE A 124 -5.65 -8.26 -27.29
N LYS A 125 -4.83 -8.43 -28.36
CA LYS A 125 -5.38 -8.62 -29.72
C LYS A 125 -6.10 -9.96 -29.96
N SER A 126 -6.02 -10.96 -29.07
CA SER A 126 -6.68 -12.25 -29.27
C SER A 126 -8.02 -12.41 -28.54
N TYR A 127 -8.43 -11.42 -27.72
CA TYR A 127 -9.72 -11.49 -27.00
C TYR A 127 -10.84 -10.73 -27.72
N GLU A 128 -10.51 -9.71 -28.52
CA GLU A 128 -11.52 -8.91 -29.24
C GLU A 128 -11.96 -9.53 -30.58
N GLU A 129 -11.15 -10.39 -31.21
CA GLU A 129 -11.51 -11.05 -32.47
C GLU A 129 -12.31 -12.35 -32.29
N LYS A 130 -12.38 -12.91 -31.08
CA LYS A 130 -13.13 -14.16 -30.82
C LYS A 130 -14.60 -13.96 -30.41
N ASN A 131 -15.02 -12.73 -30.13
CA ASN A 131 -16.38 -12.43 -29.66
C ASN A 131 -17.33 -11.91 -30.76
N LYS A 132 -16.90 -11.85 -32.03
CA LYS A 132 -17.77 -11.53 -33.17
C LYS A 132 -18.43 -12.74 -33.85
N ALA A 133 -18.20 -13.96 -33.34
CA ALA A 133 -18.85 -15.16 -33.86
C ALA A 133 -19.31 -16.06 -32.70
N LYS A 134 -20.48 -15.74 -32.11
CA LYS A 134 -21.42 -16.70 -31.51
C LYS A 134 -22.71 -15.98 -31.11
N ASN A 135 -23.60 -15.93 -32.09
CA ASN A 135 -25.02 -15.65 -31.90
C ASN A 135 -25.66 -16.96 -31.41
N ILE A 136 -25.88 -17.13 -30.09
CA ILE A 136 -26.71 -18.21 -29.55
C ILE A 136 -27.59 -17.64 -28.43
N LYS A 137 -28.89 -17.92 -28.55
CA LYS A 137 -30.02 -17.41 -27.77
C LYS A 137 -29.97 -17.75 -26.26
N PRO A 138 -30.72 -17.01 -25.42
CA PRO A 138 -30.77 -17.22 -23.98
C PRO A 138 -31.67 -18.41 -23.63
N GLN A 139 -31.19 -19.29 -22.75
CA GLN A 139 -32.04 -20.22 -22.02
C GLN A 139 -31.63 -20.27 -20.54
N GLU A 140 -32.66 -20.09 -19.71
CA GLU A 140 -32.71 -20.34 -18.29
C GLU A 140 -32.26 -21.77 -17.96
N LYS A 141 -31.55 -21.97 -16.85
CA LYS A 141 -31.96 -22.85 -15.73
C LYS A 141 -30.80 -23.20 -14.78
N THR A 142 -31.04 -22.85 -13.52
CA THR A 142 -30.93 -23.68 -12.29
C THR A 142 -29.65 -24.45 -11.94
N SER A 143 -29.18 -24.12 -10.73
CA SER A 143 -28.95 -25.00 -9.56
C SER A 143 -27.75 -25.94 -9.51
N LEU A 144 -27.17 -25.95 -8.29
CA LEU A 144 -26.34 -26.98 -7.65
C LEU A 144 -24.83 -26.92 -7.96
N PHE A 145 -24.05 -26.34 -7.06
CA PHE A 145 -23.26 -27.15 -6.12
C PHE A 145 -22.97 -26.36 -4.84
N ASN A 146 -23.02 -27.10 -3.75
CA ASN A 146 -23.11 -26.67 -2.37
C ASN A 146 -21.87 -27.20 -1.64
N LYS A 147 -21.53 -26.53 -0.53
CA LYS A 147 -20.92 -27.09 0.69
C LYS A 147 -19.48 -27.60 0.61
N GLU A 148 -18.59 -26.85 1.26
CA GLU A 148 -17.77 -27.38 2.35
C GLU A 148 -17.02 -26.25 3.05
N THR A 149 -17.56 -25.73 4.15
CA THR A 149 -16.79 -25.51 5.40
C THR A 149 -17.77 -25.12 6.50
N GLN A 150 -18.10 -26.09 7.36
CA GLN A 150 -18.56 -25.81 8.71
C GLN A 150 -17.42 -26.11 9.68
N LYS A 151 -17.46 -25.39 10.79
CA LYS A 151 -16.84 -25.68 12.10
C LYS A 151 -15.52 -24.95 12.40
N ILE A 152 -15.65 -23.68 12.79
CA ILE A 152 -14.93 -23.11 13.93
C ILE A 152 -15.95 -22.31 14.75
N GLU A 153 -15.87 -22.52 16.06
CA GLU A 153 -16.85 -22.20 17.09
C GLU A 153 -17.03 -20.70 17.37
N GLU A 154 -18.18 -20.44 17.96
CA GLU A 154 -18.72 -19.17 18.41
C GLU A 154 -17.78 -18.41 19.34
N VAL A 155 -17.37 -17.22 18.91
CA VAL A 155 -17.11 -16.10 19.81
C VAL A 155 -17.98 -14.95 19.31
N SER A 156 -19.07 -14.73 20.02
CA SER A 156 -20.00 -13.63 19.85
C SER A 156 -19.28 -12.30 20.07
N GLN A 157 -18.77 -11.72 18.99
CA GLN A 157 -18.55 -10.29 18.90
C GLN A 157 -19.70 -9.71 18.10
N SER A 158 -20.52 -8.91 18.78
CA SER A 158 -21.49 -8.02 18.15
C SER A 158 -20.78 -7.26 17.03
N LYS A 159 -21.06 -7.65 15.78
CA LYS A 159 -20.80 -6.79 14.64
C LYS A 159 -21.69 -5.57 14.87
N GLU A 160 -21.10 -4.50 15.39
CA GLU A 160 -21.69 -3.18 15.26
C GLU A 160 -21.77 -2.93 13.75
N GLU A 161 -22.96 -3.16 13.21
CA GLU A 161 -23.28 -2.78 11.84
C GLU A 161 -23.01 -1.28 11.77
N ALA A 162 -22.04 -0.90 10.94
CA ALA A 162 -21.74 0.52 10.73
C ALA A 162 -23.06 1.22 10.37
N PRO A 163 -23.38 2.36 11.01
CA PRO A 163 -24.63 3.03 10.77
C PRO A 163 -24.78 3.27 9.27
N GLU A 164 -25.92 2.87 8.71
CA GLU A 164 -26.26 3.10 7.31
C GLU A 164 -26.26 4.62 7.08
N ARG A 165 -25.17 5.14 6.53
CA ARG A 165 -25.06 6.56 6.19
C ARG A 165 -25.87 6.84 4.96
N THR A 166 -26.62 7.94 4.99
CA THR A 166 -27.36 8.39 3.82
C THR A 166 -26.40 9.02 2.79
N LEU A 167 -26.74 8.98 1.51
CA LEU A 167 -25.95 9.64 0.46
C LEU A 167 -25.73 11.13 0.74
N LYS A 168 -26.70 11.78 1.39
CA LYS A 168 -26.59 13.18 1.81
C LYS A 168 -25.49 13.39 2.85
N GLU A 169 -25.39 12.51 3.84
CA GLU A 169 -24.34 12.59 4.86
C GLU A 169 -22.95 12.36 4.26
N VAL A 170 -22.83 11.39 3.35
CA VAL A 170 -21.60 11.16 2.60
C VAL A 170 -21.24 12.40 1.76
N TYR A 171 -22.22 13.05 1.14
CA TYR A 171 -21.98 14.26 0.37
C TYR A 171 -21.46 15.41 1.24
N GLU A 172 -22.08 15.68 2.39
CA GLU A 172 -21.62 16.77 3.28
C GLU A 172 -20.20 16.55 3.81
N ASP A 173 -19.81 15.31 4.09
CA ASP A 173 -18.47 14.98 4.60
C ASP A 173 -17.37 15.10 3.52
N PHE A 174 -17.71 14.93 2.23
CA PHE A 174 -16.73 14.73 1.15
C PHE A 174 -16.98 15.58 -0.12
N TRP A 175 -17.81 16.62 -0.05
CA TRP A 175 -18.20 17.42 -1.22
C TRP A 175 -17.01 18.04 -1.97
N ASP A 176 -15.88 18.29 -1.33
CA ASP A 176 -14.66 18.84 -1.96
C ASP A 176 -13.90 17.81 -2.81
N TYR A 177 -14.15 16.52 -2.61
CA TYR A 177 -13.54 15.41 -3.36
C TYR A 177 -14.43 14.80 -4.44
N ILE A 178 -15.70 15.21 -4.51
CA ILE A 178 -16.66 14.69 -5.49
C ILE A 178 -16.62 15.55 -6.76
N ASP A 179 -16.35 14.94 -7.90
CA ASP A 179 -16.34 15.61 -9.21
C ASP A 179 -17.71 16.22 -9.55
N ASP A 180 -17.71 17.39 -10.22
CA ASP A 180 -18.93 18.09 -10.66
C ASP A 180 -19.81 17.23 -11.60
N ASP A 181 -19.20 16.28 -12.33
CA ASP A 181 -19.86 15.41 -13.32
C ASP A 181 -20.38 14.08 -12.72
N ASN A 182 -20.35 13.91 -11.40
CA ASN A 182 -20.78 12.68 -10.75
C ASN A 182 -22.32 12.52 -10.78
N GLU A 183 -22.81 11.48 -11.46
CA GLU A 183 -24.24 11.21 -11.64
C GLU A 183 -24.97 10.94 -10.32
N ASP A 184 -24.33 10.22 -9.39
CA ASP A 184 -24.94 9.81 -8.11
C ASP A 184 -25.16 10.99 -7.17
N PHE A 185 -24.32 12.03 -7.28
CA PHE A 185 -24.38 13.23 -6.44
C PHE A 185 -24.96 14.44 -7.15
N ARG A 186 -25.48 14.28 -8.37
CA ARG A 186 -25.92 15.37 -9.25
C ARG A 186 -26.90 16.33 -8.59
N GLU A 187 -27.86 15.80 -7.83
CA GLU A 187 -28.86 16.60 -7.13
C GLU A 187 -28.25 17.45 -5.99
N PHE A 188 -27.29 16.90 -5.25
CA PHE A 188 -26.60 17.60 -4.18
C PHE A 188 -25.64 18.66 -4.74
N ILE A 189 -24.89 18.32 -5.79
CA ILE A 189 -23.97 19.21 -6.51
C ILE A 189 -24.71 20.44 -7.05
N TYR A 190 -25.88 20.24 -7.67
CA TYR A 190 -26.66 21.31 -8.26
C TYR A 190 -27.20 22.31 -7.22
N ASN A 191 -27.60 21.80 -6.05
CA ASN A 191 -28.18 22.61 -4.98
C ASN A 191 -27.14 23.25 -4.05
N ASP A 192 -25.87 22.86 -4.14
CA ASP A 192 -24.82 23.33 -3.25
C ASP A 192 -24.41 24.79 -3.55
N PRO A 193 -24.57 25.74 -2.61
CA PRO A 193 -24.11 27.12 -2.79
C PRO A 193 -22.58 27.26 -2.78
N ARG A 194 -21.83 26.29 -2.23
CA ARG A 194 -20.36 26.30 -2.16
C ARG A 194 -19.72 26.06 -3.52
N ARG A 195 -20.42 25.39 -4.44
CA ARG A 195 -19.91 25.10 -5.78
C ARG A 195 -20.13 26.30 -6.72
N PRO A 196 -19.06 26.85 -7.32
CA PRO A 196 -19.16 28.05 -8.16
C PRO A 196 -19.82 27.80 -9.52
N ASN A 197 -20.02 26.54 -9.93
CA ASN A 197 -20.34 26.14 -11.31
C ASN A 197 -21.83 25.98 -11.63
N LYS A 198 -22.71 26.82 -11.07
CA LYS A 198 -24.17 26.75 -11.34
C LYS A 198 -24.57 27.02 -12.80
N LYS A 199 -23.67 27.59 -13.62
CA LYS A 199 -24.00 28.16 -14.94
C LYS A 199 -23.64 27.27 -16.13
N SER A 200 -22.83 26.22 -15.99
CA SER A 200 -22.44 25.34 -17.10
C SER A 200 -23.44 24.22 -17.38
N LEU A 201 -24.15 23.73 -16.35
CA LEU A 201 -25.10 22.61 -16.48
C LEU A 201 -26.46 22.97 -17.11
N ILE A 202 -26.82 24.25 -17.18
CA ILE A 202 -28.10 24.68 -17.79
C ILE A 202 -28.01 24.65 -19.34
N LYS A 203 -26.81 24.60 -19.93
CA LYS A 203 -26.65 24.53 -21.40
C LYS A 203 -26.95 23.16 -22.02
N SER A 204 -27.11 22.10 -21.24
CA SER A 204 -27.40 20.75 -21.76
C SER A 204 -28.86 20.32 -21.66
N LEU A 205 -29.76 21.20 -21.16
CA LEU A 205 -31.19 20.92 -21.00
C LEU A 205 -32.11 21.80 -21.87
N SER A 206 -31.56 22.61 -22.78
CA SER A 206 -32.33 23.31 -23.80
C SER A 206 -32.02 22.74 -25.19
N VAL A 207 -32.71 21.64 -25.53
CA VAL A 207 -32.98 21.21 -26.91
C VAL A 207 -34.48 21.04 -27.04
#